data_AF-A0A960E1V6-F1
#
_entry.id   AF-A0A960E1V6-F1
#
_cell.length_a   1.000
_cell.length_b   1.000
_cell.length_c   1.000
_cell.angle_alpha   90.00
_cell.angle_beta   90.00
_cell.angle_gamma   90.00
#
_symmetry.space_group_name_H-M   'P 1'
#
loop_
_entity.id
_entity.type
_entity.pdbx_description
1 polymer ?
#
loop_
_entity_poly.entity_id
_entity_poly.type
_entity_poly.pdbx_seq_one_letter_code
_entity_poly.pdbx_strand_id
1 'polypeptide(L)'
;MSAKGFTLIELLVVIVILGVLAAVVIFAVGSVRDRAETNACKTDTKTLKTAIAAWNTEYVGDNPDYTTAYPTSMGDLTTAPTKLIQEPSSLHTLTANAGGDDPPTIGKASGKCADEGTITQFT
;
A
#
# COMPACT_ATOMS: atom_id res chain seq x y z
N MET A 1 -29.65 -49.72 8.78
CA MET A 1 -28.59 -49.17 7.91
C MET A 1 -27.30 -49.16 8.72
N SER A 2 -26.31 -50.01 8.41
CA SER A 2 -25.03 -50.00 9.14
C SER A 2 -24.24 -48.77 8.72
N ALA A 3 -24.14 -47.79 9.61
CA ALA A 3 -23.30 -46.62 9.41
C ALA A 3 -21.84 -47.07 9.46
N LYS A 4 -21.13 -46.92 8.34
CA LYS A 4 -19.70 -47.20 8.25
C LYS A 4 -18.97 -46.14 9.08
N GLY A 5 -18.52 -46.53 10.27
CA GLY A 5 -17.75 -45.66 11.16
C GLY A 5 -16.37 -45.38 10.58
N PHE A 6 -15.94 -44.11 10.67
CA PHE A 6 -14.57 -43.70 10.38
C PHE A 6 -13.62 -44.46 11.32
N THR A 7 -12.53 -44.99 10.78
CA THR A 7 -11.53 -45.62 11.63
C THR A 7 -10.74 -44.54 12.38
N LEU A 8 -10.39 -44.79 13.65
CA LEU A 8 -9.56 -43.86 14.43
C LEU A 8 -8.21 -43.59 13.74
N ILE A 9 -7.69 -44.57 13.01
CA ILE A 9 -6.43 -44.44 12.27
C ILE A 9 -6.56 -43.53 11.05
N GLU A 10 -7.69 -43.53 10.35
CA GLU A 10 -7.95 -42.59 9.24
C GLU A 10 -7.95 -41.15 9.76
N LEU A 11 -8.54 -40.90 10.93
CA LEU A 11 -8.54 -39.56 11.50
C LEU A 11 -7.14 -39.16 12.01
N LEU A 12 -6.42 -40.10 12.62
CA LEU A 12 -5.07 -39.87 13.15
C LEU A 12 -4.06 -39.47 12.06
N VAL A 13 -4.02 -40.20 10.93
CA VAL A 13 -3.07 -39.88 9.85
C VAL A 13 -3.38 -38.53 9.21
N VAL A 14 -4.66 -38.15 9.13
CA VAL A 14 -5.08 -36.88 8.54
C VAL A 14 -4.59 -35.70 9.36
N ILE A 15 -4.77 -35.72 10.69
CA ILE A 15 -4.30 -34.62 11.54
C ILE A 15 -2.77 -34.50 11.56
N VAL A 16 -2.06 -35.62 11.41
CA VAL A 16 -0.60 -35.63 11.31
C VAL A 16 -0.17 -34.92 10.02
N ILE A 17 -0.77 -35.27 8.88
CA ILE A 17 -0.44 -34.63 7.60
C ILE A 17 -0.84 -33.14 7.62
N LEU A 18 -2.04 -32.80 8.13
CA LEU A 18 -2.47 -31.41 8.27
C LEU A 18 -1.54 -30.60 9.20
N GLY A 19 -1.02 -31.21 10.26
CA GLY A 19 -0.05 -30.59 11.16
C GLY A 19 1.27 -30.25 10.47
N VAL A 20 1.81 -31.19 9.67
CA VAL A 20 3.04 -30.96 8.89
C VAL A 20 2.84 -29.85 7.85
N LEU A 21 1.73 -29.88 7.10
CA LEU A 21 1.43 -28.85 6.11
C LEU A 21 1.26 -27.47 6.76
N ALA A 22 0.54 -27.39 7.88
CA ALA A 22 0.34 -26.12 8.60
C ALA A 22 1.66 -25.52 9.10
N ALA A 23 2.58 -26.35 9.60
CA ALA A 23 3.88 -25.88 10.10
C ALA A 23 4.71 -25.19 9.00
N VAL A 24 4.79 -25.77 7.80
CA VAL A 24 5.55 -25.20 6.67
C VAL A 24 4.93 -23.87 6.21
N VAL A 25 3.59 -23.79 6.17
CA VAL A 25 2.89 -22.57 5.75
C VAL A 25 3.19 -21.40 6.67
N ILE A 26 3.26 -21.61 7.99
CA ILE A 26 3.53 -20.53 8.96
C ILE A 26 4.89 -19.86 8.67
N PHE A 27 5.95 -20.64 8.43
CA PHE A 27 7.26 -20.09 8.10
C PHE A 27 7.27 -19.38 6.74
N ALA A 28 6.55 -19.89 5.75
CA ALA A 28 6.48 -19.28 4.42
C ALA A 28 5.73 -17.93 4.43
N VAL A 29 4.59 -17.86 5.14
CA VAL A 29 3.68 -16.69 5.12
C VAL A 29 4.32 -15.42 5.68
N GLY A 30 5.22 -15.52 6.68
CA GLY A 30 5.92 -14.35 7.22
C GLY A 30 6.67 -13.57 6.14
N SER A 31 7.51 -14.27 5.36
CA SER A 31 8.29 -13.66 4.28
C SER A 31 7.43 -13.11 3.13
N VAL A 32 6.28 -13.73 2.86
CA VAL A 32 5.35 -13.27 1.82
C VAL A 32 4.66 -11.98 2.23
N ARG A 33 4.26 -11.86 3.51
CA ARG A 33 3.65 -10.63 4.05
C ARG A 33 4.60 -9.44 3.98
N ASP A 34 5.85 -9.62 4.39
CA ASP A 34 6.86 -8.55 4.32
C ASP A 34 7.06 -8.04 2.89
N ARG A 35 7.14 -8.96 1.91
CA ARG A 35 7.24 -8.61 0.48
C ARG A 35 5.96 -7.94 -0.04
N ALA A 36 4.80 -8.39 0.41
CA ALA A 36 3.52 -7.81 0.02
C ALA A 36 3.38 -6.37 0.52
N GLU A 37 3.78 -6.08 1.75
CA GLU A 37 3.77 -4.71 2.32
C GLU A 37 4.71 -3.78 1.55
N THR A 38 5.92 -4.26 1.24
CA THR A 38 6.89 -3.50 0.42
C THR A 38 6.35 -3.22 -0.99
N ASN A 39 5.73 -4.21 -1.63
CA ASN A 39 5.15 -4.06 -2.97
C ASN A 39 3.92 -3.15 -2.98
N ALA A 40 3.12 -3.16 -1.91
CA ALA A 40 1.99 -2.25 -1.74
C ALA A 40 2.49 -0.80 -1.70
N CYS A 41 3.51 -0.51 -0.88
CA CYS A 41 4.14 0.81 -0.82
C CYS A 41 4.65 1.30 -2.18
N LYS A 42 5.32 0.44 -2.95
CA LYS A 42 5.78 0.77 -4.31
C LYS A 42 4.63 1.15 -5.23
N THR A 43 3.51 0.45 -5.10
CA THR A 43 2.31 0.70 -5.89
C THR A 43 1.67 2.03 -5.48
N ASP A 44 1.49 2.26 -4.19
CA ASP A 44 0.89 3.48 -3.65
C ASP A 44 1.74 4.72 -3.97
N THR A 45 3.08 4.60 -3.92
CA THR A 45 3.99 5.67 -4.34
C THR A 45 3.80 6.01 -5.81
N LYS A 46 3.64 5.01 -6.69
CA LYS A 46 3.37 5.26 -8.12
C LYS A 46 2.01 5.95 -8.31
N THR A 47 1.00 5.52 -7.57
CA THR A 47 -0.33 6.15 -7.58
C THR A 47 -0.25 7.62 -7.15
N LEU A 48 0.54 7.93 -6.12
CA LEU A 48 0.79 9.32 -5.69
C LEU A 48 1.50 10.14 -6.78
N LYS A 49 2.50 9.57 -7.45
CA LYS A 49 3.18 10.26 -8.57
C LYS A 49 2.21 10.58 -9.71
N THR A 50 1.36 9.64 -10.07
CA THR A 50 0.36 9.86 -11.12
C THR A 50 -0.69 10.89 -10.71
N ALA A 51 -1.09 10.90 -9.44
CA ALA A 51 -2.03 11.89 -8.92
C ALA A 51 -1.43 13.30 -8.91
N ILE A 52 -0.16 13.46 -8.50
CA ILE A 52 0.55 14.74 -8.55
C ILE A 52 0.72 15.24 -9.99
N ALA A 53 1.00 14.34 -10.94
CA ALA A 53 1.05 14.72 -12.36
C ALA A 53 -0.33 15.17 -12.87
N ALA A 54 -1.41 14.46 -12.50
CA ALA A 54 -2.77 14.82 -12.86
C ALA A 54 -3.20 16.19 -12.30
N TRP A 55 -2.79 16.50 -11.06
CA TRP A 55 -3.01 17.81 -10.44
C TRP A 55 -2.50 18.94 -11.32
N ASN A 56 -1.24 18.84 -11.77
CA ASN A 56 -0.61 19.88 -12.59
C ASN A 56 -1.36 20.08 -13.92
N THR A 57 -1.87 19.00 -14.52
CA THR A 57 -2.57 19.07 -15.80
C THR A 57 -4.01 19.57 -15.72
N GLU A 58 -4.72 19.29 -14.62
CA GLU A 58 -6.17 19.52 -14.53
C GLU A 58 -6.54 20.78 -13.72
N TYR A 59 -5.66 21.24 -12.82
CA TYR A 59 -6.03 22.28 -11.84
C TYR A 59 -5.25 23.59 -11.98
N VAL A 60 -3.95 23.54 -12.30
CA VAL A 60 -3.05 24.71 -12.27
C VAL A 60 -3.33 25.71 -13.41
N GLY A 61 -4.10 25.33 -14.44
CA GLY A 61 -4.47 26.21 -15.55
C GLY A 61 -5.90 26.76 -15.52
N ASP A 62 -6.86 25.99 -14.99
CA ASP A 62 -8.29 26.27 -15.16
C ASP A 62 -8.97 26.78 -13.87
N ASN A 63 -8.34 26.62 -12.71
CA ASN A 63 -8.95 26.94 -11.42
C ASN A 63 -8.19 28.03 -10.67
N PRO A 64 -8.78 29.21 -10.41
CA PRO A 64 -8.12 30.33 -9.72
C PRO A 64 -7.79 30.04 -8.25
N ASP A 65 -8.41 29.01 -7.67
CA ASP A 65 -8.14 28.56 -6.30
C ASP A 65 -6.83 27.76 -6.19
N TYR A 66 -6.31 27.24 -7.31
CA TYR A 66 -5.08 26.45 -7.37
C TYR A 66 -3.97 27.22 -8.09
N THR A 67 -3.22 27.99 -7.31
CA THR A 67 -2.15 28.86 -7.83
C THR A 67 -0.76 28.21 -7.81
N THR A 68 -0.61 27.10 -7.08
CA THR A 68 0.67 26.37 -6.95
C THR A 68 0.75 25.24 -7.98
N ALA A 69 1.93 25.04 -8.54
CA ALA A 69 2.19 23.99 -9.55
C ALA A 69 1.96 22.56 -9.01
N TYR A 70 2.00 22.41 -7.69
CA TYR A 70 1.88 21.14 -6.99
C TYR A 70 0.96 21.26 -5.76
N PRO A 71 0.42 20.12 -5.27
CA PRO A 71 -0.39 20.10 -4.06
C PRO A 71 0.45 20.45 -2.83
N THR A 72 -0.15 21.18 -1.88
CA THR A 72 0.47 21.67 -0.64
C THR A 72 0.30 20.71 0.56
N SER A 73 -0.53 19.68 0.40
CA SER A 73 -0.67 18.57 1.34
C SER A 73 -1.21 17.31 0.64
N MET A 74 -1.06 16.13 1.25
CA MET A 74 -1.77 14.93 0.78
C MET A 74 -3.29 15.06 0.85
N GLY A 75 -3.80 15.90 1.75
CA GLY A 75 -5.22 16.19 1.88
C GLY A 75 -5.79 16.87 0.63
N ASP A 76 -4.95 17.60 -0.09
CA ASP A 76 -5.32 18.24 -1.35
C ASP A 76 -5.60 17.19 -2.44
N LEU A 77 -5.06 15.98 -2.35
CA LEU A 77 -5.33 14.90 -3.31
C LEU A 77 -6.56 14.06 -2.94
N THR A 78 -7.02 14.11 -1.69
CA THR A 78 -8.17 13.32 -1.21
C THR A 78 -9.46 14.12 -1.11
N THR A 79 -9.35 15.45 -0.98
CA THR A 79 -10.50 16.34 -0.79
C THR A 79 -11.11 16.75 -2.13
N ALA A 80 -12.42 17.03 -2.17
CA ALA A 80 -13.06 17.60 -3.34
C ALA A 80 -12.46 19.00 -3.64
N PRO A 81 -12.29 19.38 -4.91
CA PRO A 81 -12.75 18.75 -6.16
C PRO A 81 -11.80 17.71 -6.77
N THR A 82 -10.58 17.56 -6.27
CA THR A 82 -9.49 16.82 -6.93
C THR A 82 -9.61 15.31 -6.78
N LYS A 83 -9.91 14.80 -5.58
CA LYS A 83 -10.16 13.38 -5.25
C LYS A 83 -9.38 12.37 -6.12
N LEU A 84 -8.09 12.61 -6.28
CA LEU A 84 -7.19 11.85 -7.17
C LEU A 84 -6.71 10.55 -6.52
N ILE A 85 -6.75 10.48 -5.18
CA ILE A 85 -6.45 9.27 -4.42
C ILE A 85 -7.56 8.97 -3.42
N GLN A 86 -7.75 7.68 -3.14
CA GLN A 86 -8.63 7.21 -2.08
C GLN A 86 -7.90 7.28 -0.73
N GLU A 87 -8.64 7.26 0.38
CA GLU A 87 -8.12 7.33 1.76
C GLU A 87 -6.83 6.50 1.95
N PRO A 88 -5.86 7.01 2.74
CA PRO A 88 -4.55 6.38 2.88
C PRO A 88 -4.65 4.96 3.47
N SER A 89 -3.67 4.12 3.12
CA SER A 89 -3.58 2.76 3.67
C SER A 89 -3.48 2.79 5.20
N SER A 90 -4.13 1.83 5.87
CA SER A 90 -3.97 1.62 7.32
C SER A 90 -2.71 0.83 7.70
N LEU A 91 -2.01 0.29 6.70
CA LEU A 91 -0.83 -0.55 6.85
C LEU A 91 0.47 0.27 6.97
N HIS A 92 0.55 1.40 6.27
CA HIS A 92 1.72 2.27 6.26
C HIS A 92 1.32 3.71 5.90
N THR A 93 2.10 4.67 6.41
CA THR A 93 1.92 6.10 6.09
C THR A 93 2.98 6.52 5.09
N LEU A 94 2.57 7.01 3.93
CA LEU A 94 3.42 7.80 3.04
C LEU A 94 3.22 9.26 3.39
N THR A 95 4.28 10.08 3.38
CA THR A 95 4.16 11.53 3.60
C THR A 95 4.62 12.23 2.34
N ALA A 96 3.75 12.92 1.60
CA ALA A 96 4.22 13.85 0.58
C ALA A 96 4.59 15.16 1.28
N ASN A 97 5.89 15.51 1.31
CA ASN A 97 6.30 16.88 1.58
C ASN A 97 5.98 17.67 0.33
N ALA A 98 4.87 18.36 0.43
CA ALA A 98 4.33 19.24 -0.56
C ALA A 98 5.26 20.44 -0.75
N GLY A 99 5.84 20.57 -1.94
CA GLY A 99 6.45 21.82 -2.37
C GLY A 99 5.35 22.64 -3.04
N GLY A 100 5.16 23.89 -2.67
CA GLY A 100 4.22 24.77 -3.37
C GLY A 100 4.65 24.93 -4.84
N ASP A 101 5.76 25.64 -5.05
CA ASP A 101 6.38 25.81 -6.37
C ASP A 101 7.50 24.78 -6.65
N ASP A 102 7.97 24.11 -5.61
CA ASP A 102 8.98 23.05 -5.73
C ASP A 102 8.32 21.70 -6.02
N PRO A 103 8.97 20.81 -6.79
CA PRO A 103 8.48 19.45 -6.97
C PRO A 103 8.30 18.76 -5.61
N PRO A 104 7.13 18.15 -5.33
CA PRO A 104 6.89 17.50 -4.05
C PRO A 104 7.89 16.37 -3.87
N THR A 105 8.16 15.99 -2.62
CA THR A 105 8.96 14.81 -2.32
C THR A 105 8.08 13.81 -1.60
N ILE A 106 8.07 12.54 -2.04
CA ILE A 106 7.40 11.49 -1.27
C ILE A 106 8.37 11.06 -0.17
N GLY A 107 8.22 11.72 0.98
CA GLY A 107 9.00 11.56 2.19
C GLY A 107 8.47 10.48 3.15
N LYS A 108 9.41 9.99 3.98
CA LYS A 108 9.28 8.99 5.06
C LYS A 108 8.04 8.10 5.01
N ALA A 109 8.23 6.91 4.46
CA ALA A 109 7.31 5.82 4.69
C ALA A 109 7.51 5.26 6.11
N SER A 110 6.43 4.93 6.82
CA SER A 110 6.48 4.20 8.09
C SER A 110 6.27 2.69 7.89
N GLY A 111 6.63 1.87 8.88
CA GLY A 111 6.53 0.40 8.75
C GLY A 111 7.63 -0.20 7.87
N LYS A 112 7.37 -1.34 7.22
CA LYS A 112 8.34 -2.01 6.30
C LYS A 112 8.64 -1.20 5.04
N CYS A 113 7.91 -0.10 4.86
CA CYS A 113 8.07 0.82 3.76
C CYS A 113 9.27 1.77 3.97
N ALA A 114 9.74 1.94 5.21
CA ALA A 114 10.88 2.80 5.53
C ALA A 114 12.21 2.30 4.95
N ASP A 115 12.31 0.99 4.69
CA ASP A 115 13.51 0.32 4.20
C ASP A 115 13.79 0.61 2.70
N GLU A 116 12.83 1.20 1.99
CA GLU A 116 12.97 1.66 0.60
C GLU A 116 13.61 3.07 0.50
N GLY A 117 13.95 3.71 1.63
CA GLY A 117 14.55 5.04 1.68
C GLY A 117 13.56 6.17 1.40
N THR A 118 14.03 7.42 1.36
CA THR A 118 13.22 8.55 0.89
C THR A 118 12.91 8.33 -0.58
N ILE A 119 11.66 7.96 -0.89
CA ILE A 119 11.28 7.50 -2.22
C ILE A 119 11.09 8.73 -3.12
N THR A 120 12.21 9.17 -3.71
CA THR A 120 12.32 10.05 -4.88
C THR A 120 11.91 11.53 -4.71
N GLN A 121 12.84 12.42 -5.03
CA GLN A 121 12.53 13.73 -5.59
C GLN A 121 11.89 13.54 -6.96
N PHE A 122 10.83 14.30 -7.27
CA PHE A 122 10.35 14.46 -8.63
C PHE A 122 11.32 15.43 -9.32
N THR A 123 12.37 14.93 -9.96
CA THR A 123 13.17 15.72 -10.92
C THR A 123 12.65 15.48 -12.32
#